data_AF-A0A9E3YM79-F1
#
_entry.id   AF-A0A9E3YM79-F1
#
_cell.length_a   1.000
_cell.length_b   1.000
_cell.length_c   1.000
_cell.angle_alpha   90.00
_cell.angle_beta   90.00
_cell.angle_gamma   90.00
#
_symmetry.space_group_name_H-M   'P 1'
#
loop_
_entity.id
_entity.type
_entity.pdbx_description
1 polymer ?
#
loop_
_entity_poly.entity_id
_entity_poly.type
_entity_poly.pdbx_seq_one_letter_code
_entity_poly.pdbx_strand_id
1 'polypeptide(L)'
;MTLTRFLPLLLAAACTMTTPQTPPTGAERIAAECALLATAATRMVAPPPGLFEGCPDHAGAQDIRPLEVQTNSLRMAGAAPLPEGVLPGTRAETVFRRMITRGVAPGLAAQLAGSPEFAAAIR
;
A
#
# COMPACT_ATOMS: atom_id res chain seq x y z
N MET A 1 -33.42 -40.21 39.59
CA MET A 1 -33.52 -38.74 39.77
C MET A 1 -32.11 -38.18 39.63
N THR A 2 -31.80 -37.60 38.48
CA THR A 2 -30.44 -37.24 38.08
C THR A 2 -30.33 -35.72 38.06
N LEU A 3 -29.52 -35.15 38.97
CA LEU A 3 -29.36 -33.71 39.15
C LEU A 3 -28.50 -33.10 38.02
N THR A 4 -29.07 -32.16 37.28
CA THR A 4 -28.40 -31.32 36.29
C THR A 4 -27.66 -30.18 36.98
N ARG A 5 -26.32 -30.14 36.90
CA ARG A 5 -25.49 -29.01 37.37
C ARG A 5 -25.39 -27.95 36.26
N PHE A 6 -25.92 -26.77 36.53
CA PHE A 6 -25.71 -25.54 35.75
C PHE A 6 -24.31 -24.98 36.04
N LEU A 7 -23.49 -24.79 34.99
CA LEU A 7 -22.25 -24.02 35.04
C LEU A 7 -22.54 -22.59 34.57
N PRO A 8 -22.19 -21.53 35.31
CA PRO A 8 -22.37 -20.16 34.85
C PRO A 8 -21.21 -19.78 33.92
N LEU A 9 -21.53 -19.43 32.68
CA LEU A 9 -20.60 -18.75 31.78
C LEU A 9 -20.33 -17.33 32.33
N LEU A 10 -19.14 -17.10 32.85
CA LEU A 10 -18.59 -15.77 33.10
C LEU A 10 -18.18 -15.16 31.76
N LEU A 11 -19.02 -14.26 31.22
CA LEU A 11 -18.65 -13.35 30.14
C LEU A 11 -17.64 -12.33 30.68
N ALA A 12 -16.36 -12.56 30.46
CA ALA A 12 -15.33 -11.53 30.61
C ALA A 12 -15.41 -10.59 29.41
N ALA A 13 -16.04 -9.44 29.60
CA ALA A 13 -15.99 -8.32 28.66
C ALA A 13 -14.56 -7.75 28.62
N ALA A 14 -13.77 -8.20 27.65
CA ALA A 14 -12.48 -7.62 27.34
C ALA A 14 -12.69 -6.27 26.65
N CYS A 15 -12.76 -5.18 27.43
CA CYS A 15 -12.55 -3.83 26.93
C CYS A 15 -11.11 -3.72 26.42
N THR A 16 -10.91 -3.88 25.11
CA THR A 16 -9.65 -3.57 24.46
C THR A 16 -9.48 -2.05 24.47
N MET A 17 -8.73 -1.54 25.45
CA MET A 17 -8.22 -0.17 25.41
C MET A 17 -7.35 -0.04 24.16
N THR A 18 -7.82 0.71 23.16
CA THR A 18 -7.02 1.12 22.01
C THR A 18 -5.90 2.02 22.53
N THR A 19 -4.68 1.49 22.60
CA THR A 19 -3.51 2.31 22.93
C THR A 19 -3.28 3.32 21.81
N PRO A 20 -2.91 4.57 22.12
CA PRO A 20 -2.56 5.56 21.10
C PRO A 20 -1.40 5.03 20.26
N GLN A 21 -1.63 4.81 18.97
CA GLN A 21 -0.58 4.39 18.06
C GLN A 21 0.21 5.61 17.59
N THR A 22 1.52 5.61 17.85
CA THR A 22 2.43 6.66 17.35
C THR A 22 2.35 6.74 15.82
N PRO A 23 2.23 7.95 15.24
CA PRO A 23 2.23 8.09 13.80
C PRO A 23 3.58 7.62 13.21
N PRO A 24 3.59 7.01 12.01
CA PRO A 24 4.81 6.52 11.41
C PRO A 24 5.73 7.67 11.02
N THR A 25 7.02 7.45 11.23
CA THR A 25 8.11 8.33 10.80
C THR A 25 8.19 8.43 9.27
N GLY A 26 8.98 9.37 8.75
CA GLY A 26 9.25 9.45 7.30
C GLY A 26 9.91 8.19 6.75
N ALA A 27 10.86 7.62 7.49
CA ALA A 27 11.59 6.42 7.07
C ALA A 27 10.68 5.18 7.01
N GLU A 28 9.81 4.99 8.00
CA GLU A 28 8.84 3.88 8.02
C GLU A 28 7.85 3.97 6.86
N ARG A 29 7.40 5.19 6.52
CA ARG A 29 6.53 5.44 5.37
C ARG A 29 7.20 5.06 4.04
N ILE A 30 8.46 5.47 3.86
CA ILE A 30 9.24 5.11 2.67
C ILE A 30 9.44 3.59 2.59
N ALA A 31 9.80 2.95 3.70
CA ALA A 31 9.98 1.50 3.75
C ALA A 31 8.70 0.74 3.37
N ALA A 32 7.53 1.19 3.84
CA ALA A 32 6.25 0.60 3.49
C ALA A 32 5.89 0.81 2.01
N GLU A 33 6.15 2.00 1.45
CA GLU A 33 5.98 2.25 0.00
C GLU A 33 6.91 1.34 -0.82
N CYS A 34 8.17 1.14 -0.40
CA CYS A 34 9.11 0.25 -1.08
C CYS A 34 8.70 -1.23 -1.01
N ALA A 35 8.16 -1.68 0.13
CA ALA A 35 7.62 -3.02 0.26
C ALA A 35 6.42 -3.25 -0.68
N LEU A 36 5.52 -2.27 -0.78
CA LEU A 36 4.42 -2.30 -1.75
C LEU A 36 4.91 -2.40 -3.20
N LEU A 37 5.95 -1.63 -3.56
CA LEU A 37 6.54 -1.69 -4.90
C LEU A 37 7.26 -3.02 -5.16
N ALA A 38 7.84 -3.65 -4.15
CA ALA A 38 8.41 -4.99 -4.26
C ALA A 38 7.31 -6.03 -4.55
N THR A 39 6.18 -5.96 -3.83
CA THR A 39 5.00 -6.79 -4.12
C THR A 39 4.50 -6.55 -5.54
N ALA A 40 4.46 -5.31 -6.02
CA ALA A 40 4.12 -5.02 -7.42
C ALA A 40 5.11 -5.69 -8.39
N ALA A 41 6.43 -5.54 -8.16
CA ALA A 41 7.47 -6.10 -9.02
C ALA A 41 7.33 -7.62 -9.19
N THR A 42 7.00 -8.36 -8.12
CA THR A 42 6.80 -9.82 -8.21
C THR A 42 5.63 -10.25 -9.09
N ARG A 43 4.70 -9.34 -9.39
CA ARG A 43 3.53 -9.58 -10.25
C ARG A 43 3.70 -9.00 -11.66
N MET A 44 4.85 -8.38 -11.95
CA MET A 44 5.15 -7.79 -13.25
C MET A 44 6.03 -8.75 -14.07
N VAL A 45 5.76 -8.83 -15.37
CA VAL A 45 6.61 -9.61 -16.31
C VAL A 45 8.00 -8.97 -16.44
N ALA A 46 8.05 -7.63 -16.49
CA ALA A 46 9.28 -6.86 -16.57
C ALA A 46 9.11 -5.53 -15.79
N PRO A 47 9.61 -5.45 -14.55
CA PRO A 47 9.65 -4.21 -13.79
C PRO A 47 10.42 -3.12 -14.56
N PRO A 48 9.89 -1.89 -14.68
CA PRO A 48 10.58 -0.81 -15.36
C PRO A 48 11.82 -0.33 -14.58
N PRO A 49 12.82 0.22 -15.27
CA PRO A 49 13.86 0.96 -14.57
C PRO A 49 13.25 2.14 -13.81
N GLY A 50 13.76 2.41 -12.61
CA GLY A 50 13.24 3.46 -11.73
C GLY A 50 12.04 3.06 -10.87
N LEU A 51 11.53 1.82 -10.95
CA LEU A 51 10.45 1.34 -10.07
C LEU A 51 10.79 1.60 -8.59
N PHE A 52 12.03 1.33 -8.21
CA PHE A 52 12.55 1.47 -6.84
C PHE A 52 13.35 2.75 -6.59
N GLU A 53 13.29 3.75 -7.48
CA GLU A 53 14.03 4.99 -7.27
C GLU A 53 13.56 5.68 -5.98
N GLY A 54 14.53 5.96 -5.09
CA GLY A 54 14.29 6.51 -3.75
C GLY A 54 14.11 5.45 -2.65
N CYS A 55 14.14 4.16 -2.98
CA CYS A 55 14.12 3.09 -1.99
C CYS A 55 15.52 2.86 -1.37
N PRO A 56 15.65 2.77 -0.02
CA PRO A 56 16.95 2.62 0.65
C PRO A 56 17.78 1.43 0.17
N ASP A 57 17.14 0.28 -0.03
CA ASP A 57 17.81 -0.95 -0.47
C ASP A 57 18.18 -0.93 -1.97
N HIS A 58 17.82 0.15 -2.67
CA HIS A 58 17.98 0.31 -4.12
C HIS A 58 18.63 1.67 -4.44
N ALA A 59 19.68 2.05 -3.69
CA ALA A 59 20.33 3.35 -3.77
C ALA A 59 20.87 3.75 -5.18
N GLY A 60 21.02 2.79 -6.09
CA GLY A 60 21.40 3.03 -7.50
C GLY A 60 20.24 2.99 -8.50
N ALA A 61 19.01 2.73 -8.07
CA ALA A 61 17.85 2.71 -8.94
C ALA A 61 17.53 4.13 -9.42
N GLN A 62 17.57 4.32 -10.73
CA GLN A 62 17.25 5.59 -11.39
C GLN A 62 16.18 5.35 -12.45
N ASP A 63 15.28 6.32 -12.60
CA ASP A 63 14.32 6.30 -13.69
C ASP A 63 14.97 6.77 -15.00
N ILE A 64 15.57 5.81 -15.71
CA ILE A 64 16.19 6.02 -17.02
C ILE A 64 15.21 5.80 -18.19
N ARG A 65 13.90 5.73 -17.91
CA ARG A 65 12.90 5.58 -18.99
C ARG A 65 12.92 6.81 -19.89
N PRO A 66 12.63 6.67 -21.19
CA PRO A 66 12.45 7.83 -22.07
C PRO A 66 11.41 8.81 -21.50
N LEU A 67 11.64 10.11 -21.69
CA LEU A 67 10.75 11.18 -21.17
C LEU A 67 9.29 11.00 -21.60
N GLU A 68 9.07 10.51 -22.82
CA GLU A 68 7.74 10.17 -23.33
C GLU A 68 7.03 9.13 -22.46
N VAL A 69 7.76 8.09 -22.03
CA VAL A 69 7.22 7.03 -21.17
C VAL A 69 6.91 7.60 -19.78
N GLN A 70 7.79 8.41 -19.20
CA GLN A 70 7.55 9.06 -17.91
C GLN A 70 6.31 9.98 -17.96
N THR A 71 6.19 10.76 -19.03
CA THR A 71 5.04 11.65 -19.26
C THR A 71 3.75 10.87 -19.46
N ASN A 72 3.79 9.75 -20.19
CA ASN A 72 2.66 8.85 -20.33
C ASN A 72 2.24 8.23 -18.99
N SER A 73 3.20 7.79 -18.17
CA SER A 73 2.93 7.29 -16.82
C SER A 73 2.29 8.36 -15.94
N LEU A 74 2.73 9.62 -16.02
CA LEU A 74 2.11 10.73 -15.29
C LEU A 74 0.67 10.99 -15.73
N ARG A 75 0.41 11.04 -17.04
CA ARG A 75 -0.94 11.20 -17.59
C ARG A 75 -1.84 10.03 -17.19
N MET A 76 -1.35 8.80 -17.31
CA MET A 76 -2.08 7.60 -16.86
C MET A 76 -2.37 7.64 -15.37
N ALA A 77 -1.40 8.05 -14.56
CA ALA A 77 -1.58 8.21 -13.13
C ALA A 77 -2.70 9.22 -12.85
N GLY A 78 -2.72 10.40 -13.47
CA GLY A 78 -3.79 11.39 -13.27
C GLY A 78 -5.17 10.93 -13.77
N ALA A 79 -5.23 10.13 -14.84
CA ALA A 79 -6.47 9.68 -15.46
C ALA A 79 -7.07 8.40 -14.85
N ALA A 80 -6.29 7.63 -14.07
CA ALA A 80 -6.79 6.37 -13.53
C ALA A 80 -7.99 6.61 -12.56
N PRO A 81 -9.05 5.81 -12.61
CA PRO A 81 -10.10 5.88 -11.61
C PRO A 81 -9.51 5.49 -10.24
N LEU A 82 -9.93 6.18 -9.18
CA LEU A 82 -9.56 5.78 -7.82
C LEU A 82 -10.31 4.48 -7.47
N PRO A 83 -9.62 3.47 -6.92
CA PRO A 83 -10.27 2.25 -6.45
C PRO A 83 -11.12 2.55 -5.20
N GLU A 84 -12.03 1.63 -4.87
CA GLU A 84 -12.89 1.74 -3.69
C GLU A 84 -12.07 1.96 -2.41
N GLY A 85 -12.53 2.87 -1.54
CA GLY A 85 -11.85 3.22 -0.30
C GLY A 85 -10.66 4.19 -0.46
N VAL A 86 -10.19 4.47 -1.68
CA VAL A 86 -9.18 5.51 -1.94
C VAL A 86 -9.87 6.83 -2.25
N LEU A 87 -9.74 7.79 -1.33
CA LEU A 87 -10.37 9.11 -1.44
C LEU A 87 -9.44 10.16 -2.08
N PRO A 88 -9.98 11.11 -2.88
CA PRO A 88 -9.20 12.23 -3.41
C PRO A 88 -8.55 13.08 -2.31
N GLY A 89 -7.35 13.60 -2.58
CA GLY A 89 -6.60 14.48 -1.68
C GLY A 89 -5.94 13.76 -0.50
N THR A 90 -5.99 12.43 -0.45
CA THR A 90 -5.44 11.65 0.66
C THR A 90 -4.03 11.10 0.37
N ARG A 91 -3.37 10.62 1.43
CA ARG A 91 -2.14 9.84 1.30
C ARG A 91 -2.36 8.58 0.45
N ALA A 92 -3.54 7.95 0.56
CA ALA A 92 -3.88 6.77 -0.23
C ALA A 92 -3.90 7.06 -1.73
N GLU A 93 -4.49 8.19 -2.14
CA GLU A 93 -4.42 8.63 -3.53
C GLU A 93 -2.95 8.85 -3.93
N THR A 94 -2.16 9.55 -3.10
CA THR A 94 -0.76 9.84 -3.42
C THR A 94 0.05 8.56 -3.67
N VAL A 95 -0.09 7.55 -2.82
CA VAL A 95 0.60 6.25 -2.97
C VAL A 95 0.08 5.51 -4.21
N PHE A 96 -1.24 5.48 -4.44
CA PHE A 96 -1.84 4.86 -5.62
C PHE A 96 -1.32 5.47 -6.93
N ARG A 97 -1.32 6.80 -7.02
CA ARG A 97 -0.81 7.54 -8.19
C ARG A 97 0.69 7.29 -8.37
N ARG A 98 1.47 7.25 -7.28
CA ARG A 98 2.91 6.97 -7.34
C ARG A 98 3.25 5.60 -7.89
N MET A 99 2.49 4.56 -7.55
CA MET A 99 2.68 3.24 -8.19
C MET A 99 2.62 3.37 -9.71
N ILE A 100 1.62 4.09 -10.23
CA ILE A 100 1.43 4.27 -11.67
C ILE A 100 2.54 5.12 -12.28
N THR A 101 2.95 6.21 -11.62
CA THR A 101 4.08 7.02 -12.11
C THR A 101 5.39 6.24 -12.12
N ARG A 102 5.58 5.31 -11.18
CA ARG A 102 6.71 4.37 -11.13
C ARG A 102 6.60 3.20 -12.12
N GLY A 103 5.54 3.21 -12.94
CA GLY A 103 5.35 2.28 -14.06
C GLY A 103 4.61 1.00 -13.72
N VAL A 104 3.97 0.92 -12.55
CA VAL A 104 2.96 -0.14 -12.27
C VAL A 104 1.72 0.13 -13.13
N ALA A 105 1.24 -0.88 -13.85
CA ALA A 105 0.03 -0.73 -14.67
C ALA A 105 -1.20 -0.36 -13.81
N PRO A 106 -2.12 0.51 -14.26
CA PRO A 106 -3.27 0.95 -13.46
C PRO A 106 -4.12 -0.19 -12.90
N GLY A 107 -4.35 -1.25 -13.69
CA GLY A 107 -5.10 -2.43 -13.23
C GLY A 107 -4.40 -3.17 -12.09
N LEU A 108 -3.06 -3.30 -12.14
CA LEU A 108 -2.30 -3.92 -11.05
C LEU A 108 -2.26 -3.01 -9.81
N ALA A 109 -2.08 -1.70 -10.01
CA ALA A 109 -2.15 -0.73 -8.91
C ALA A 109 -3.52 -0.78 -8.20
N ALA A 110 -4.62 -0.91 -8.95
CA ALA A 110 -5.96 -1.03 -8.38
C ALA A 110 -6.15 -2.33 -7.57
N GLN A 111 -5.59 -3.44 -8.04
CA GLN A 111 -5.59 -4.70 -7.28
C GLN A 111 -4.78 -4.59 -5.99
N LEU A 112 -3.62 -3.92 -6.04
CA LEU A 112 -2.76 -3.72 -4.88
C LEU A 112 -3.37 -2.75 -3.86
N ALA A 113 -4.26 -1.85 -4.27
CA ALA A 113 -4.94 -0.95 -3.34
C ALA A 113 -5.75 -1.68 -2.25
N GLY A 114 -6.16 -2.93 -2.50
CA GLY A 114 -6.81 -3.79 -1.50
C GLY A 114 -5.84 -4.65 -0.67
N SER A 115 -4.52 -4.48 -0.81
CA SER A 115 -3.53 -5.35 -0.17
C SER A 115 -3.09 -4.84 1.22
N PRO A 116 -2.60 -5.74 2.10
CA PRO A 116 -2.02 -5.35 3.38
C PRO A 116 -0.83 -4.39 3.25
N GLU A 117 -0.02 -4.53 2.21
CA GLU A 117 1.12 -3.66 1.93
C GLU A 117 0.68 -2.25 1.56
N PHE A 118 -0.40 -2.11 0.79
CA PHE A 118 -0.98 -0.80 0.52
C PHE A 118 -1.56 -0.18 1.78
N ALA A 119 -2.31 -0.95 2.57
CA ALA A 119 -2.81 -0.50 3.86
C ALA A 119 -1.67 -0.03 4.80
N ALA A 120 -0.50 -0.69 4.75
CA ALA A 120 0.68 -0.26 5.49
C ALA A 120 1.29 1.04 4.94
N ALA A 121 1.37 1.18 3.62
CA ALA A 121 1.97 2.33 2.94
C ALA A 121 1.17 3.64 3.12
N ILE A 122 -0.15 3.55 3.32
CA ILE A 122 -1.03 4.72 3.42
C ILE A 122 -1.24 5.24 4.85
N ARG A 123 -0.67 4.56 5.86
CA ARG A 123 -0.57 5.07 7.23
C ARG A 123 0.39 6.25 7.31
#